data_AF-A0A2U2ED71-F1
#
_entry.id   AF-A0A2U2ED71-F1
#
_cell.length_a   1.000
_cell.length_b   1.000
_cell.length_c   1.000
_cell.angle_alpha   90.00
_cell.angle_beta   90.00
_cell.angle_gamma   90.00
#
_symmetry.space_group_name_H-M   'P 1'
#
loop_
_entity.id
_entity.type
_entity.pdbx_description
1 polymer ?
#
loop_
_entity_poly.entity_id
_entity_poly.type
_entity_poly.pdbx_seq_one_letter_code
_entity_poly.pdbx_strand_id
1 'polypeptide(L)'
;MADTYLTDWYLEEWGKSAVARGFTHNSPKFGDSSFIHTSEIVGVEVDEQKQMIIFHTVSGSKYVAAFADIKCKAEAVENTRVIFSYMNIPASFLDKAFVLAKEKNKTLVSSLEQNLVNGDLYLQLGAGGIEKVYFKYEEKVQKVSCRVHSGMFTDSYLYTILGVVDFRHYEFIGNSVDTYHMSDSIKRLVVNNVGAVPVTIDHKVYKIGQTVTCVTEENHPEGLFSPDVFNGKGLFSNFIKEGDSNV
;
A
#
# COMPACT_ATOMS: atom_id res chain seq x y z
N MET A 1 -1.11 7.85 28.88
CA MET A 1 -0.99 8.35 27.49
C MET A 1 -1.40 7.21 26.58
N ALA A 2 -2.15 7.48 25.51
CA ALA A 2 -2.51 6.46 24.54
C ALA A 2 -1.27 5.94 23.81
N ASP A 3 -1.20 4.63 23.59
CA ASP A 3 -0.10 4.01 22.85
C ASP A 3 -0.25 4.30 21.35
N THR A 4 0.86 4.69 20.70
CA THR A 4 0.93 4.82 19.24
C THR A 4 1.26 3.47 18.63
N TYR A 5 0.38 2.95 17.78
CA TYR A 5 0.60 1.68 17.09
C TYR A 5 1.25 1.91 15.73
N LEU A 6 2.09 0.97 15.30
CA LEU A 6 2.69 0.94 13.97
C LEU A 6 2.20 -0.25 13.17
N THR A 7 1.73 0.00 11.94
CA THR A 7 1.39 -1.01 10.94
C THR A 7 2.31 -0.93 9.72
N ASP A 8 2.43 -2.03 8.97
CA ASP A 8 3.45 -2.23 7.92
C ASP A 8 4.85 -1.83 8.40
N TRP A 9 5.16 -2.20 9.64
CA TRP A 9 6.32 -1.68 10.34
C TRP A 9 7.59 -2.45 9.98
N TYR A 10 8.72 -1.78 10.04
CA TYR A 10 10.05 -2.37 9.85
C TYR A 10 11.10 -1.50 10.52
N LEU A 11 12.30 -2.04 10.69
CA LEU A 11 13.45 -1.29 11.17
C LEU A 11 14.38 -0.94 10.02
N GLU A 12 14.98 0.24 10.11
CA GLU A 12 15.94 0.74 9.14
C GLU A 12 17.09 1.44 9.89
N GLU A 13 18.28 1.39 9.32
CA GLU A 13 19.42 2.14 9.82
C GLU A 13 19.38 3.55 9.24
N TRP A 14 19.40 4.55 10.11
CA TRP A 14 19.50 5.95 9.73
C TRP A 14 20.80 6.53 10.29
N GLY A 15 21.81 6.63 9.44
CA GLY A 15 23.15 7.01 9.86
C GLY A 15 23.81 5.87 10.64
N LYS A 16 23.88 5.99 11.97
CA LYS A 16 24.40 4.93 12.88
C LYS A 16 23.35 4.46 13.89
N SER A 17 22.10 4.91 13.72
CA SER A 17 21.02 4.70 14.67
C SER A 17 19.95 3.84 14.04
N ALA A 18 19.37 2.94 14.82
CA ALA A 18 18.21 2.18 14.39
C ALA A 18 16.93 3.00 14.61
N VAL A 19 16.05 3.04 13.61
CA VAL A 19 14.74 3.68 13.69
C VAL A 19 13.65 2.69 13.28
N ALA A 20 12.44 2.87 13.82
CA ALA A 20 11.27 2.18 13.34
C ALA A 20 10.56 3.02 12.27
N ARG A 21 9.99 2.35 11.29
CA ARG A 21 9.14 2.94 10.26
C ARG A 21 7.82 2.21 10.20
N GLY A 22 6.77 2.90 9.74
CA GLY A 22 5.44 2.33 9.60
C GLY A 22 4.34 3.40 9.59
N PHE A 23 3.11 2.95 9.37
CA PHE A 23 1.92 3.79 9.46
C PHE A 23 1.43 3.86 10.92
N THR A 24 1.15 5.07 11.39
CA THR A 24 0.73 5.31 12.78
C THR A 24 -0.75 5.07 12.97
N HIS A 25 -1.15 4.54 14.12
CA HIS A 25 -2.56 4.51 14.54
C HIS A 25 -2.69 4.87 16.01
N ASN A 26 -3.79 5.52 16.38
CA ASN A 26 -4.09 5.95 17.75
C ASN A 26 -2.98 6.83 18.35
N SER A 27 -2.32 7.64 17.51
CA SER A 27 -1.26 8.51 17.96
C SER A 27 -1.83 9.84 18.48
N PRO A 28 -1.36 10.35 19.63
CA PRO A 28 -1.71 11.70 20.07
C PRO A 28 -0.97 12.79 19.28
N LYS A 29 0.03 12.42 18.46
CA LYS A 29 0.91 13.37 17.74
C LYS A 29 0.73 13.33 16.22
N PHE A 30 0.40 12.16 15.67
CA PHE A 30 0.31 11.92 14.24
C PHE A 30 -1.12 11.53 13.86
N GLY A 31 -1.56 11.90 12.66
CA GLY A 31 -2.85 11.44 12.15
C GLY A 31 -2.82 9.94 11.87
N ASP A 32 -3.94 9.25 12.06
CA ASP A 32 -4.06 7.82 11.74
C ASP A 32 -3.69 7.54 10.28
N SER A 33 -2.91 6.49 10.07
CA SER A 33 -2.28 6.11 8.81
C SER A 33 -1.27 7.13 8.24
N SER A 34 -0.66 7.97 9.08
CA SER A 34 0.53 8.74 8.66
C SER A 34 1.77 7.83 8.66
N PHE A 35 2.49 7.79 7.55
CA PHE A 35 3.78 7.09 7.48
C PHE A 35 4.86 7.92 8.17
N ILE A 36 5.54 7.33 9.14
CA ILE A 36 6.60 8.01 9.90
C ILE A 36 7.90 7.21 9.89
N HIS A 37 8.97 7.89 10.25
CA HIS A 37 10.15 7.29 10.86
C HIS A 37 10.28 7.83 12.29
N THR A 38 10.60 6.96 13.23
CA THR A 38 10.78 7.38 14.62
C THR A 38 12.12 8.10 14.81
N SER A 39 12.31 8.74 15.97
CA SER A 39 13.67 9.01 16.46
C SER A 39 14.38 7.69 16.78
N GLU A 40 15.69 7.75 17.03
CA GLU A 40 16.51 6.60 17.42
C GLU A 40 15.85 5.74 18.52
N ILE A 41 15.89 4.43 18.30
CA ILE A 41 15.45 3.41 19.25
C ILE A 41 16.54 3.22 20.30
N VAL A 42 16.18 3.41 21.57
CA VAL A 42 17.07 3.23 22.74
C VAL A 42 16.72 2.01 23.59
N GLY A 43 15.56 1.41 23.35
CA GLY A 43 15.12 0.24 24.08
C GLY A 43 14.03 -0.51 23.33
N VAL A 44 14.00 -1.83 23.51
CA VAL A 44 13.01 -2.70 22.91
C VAL A 44 12.48 -3.67 23.97
N GLU A 45 11.17 -3.76 24.07
CA GLU A 45 10.48 -4.76 24.88
C GLU A 45 9.71 -5.69 23.94
N VAL A 46 9.76 -6.99 24.18
CA VAL A 46 8.97 -7.97 23.43
C VAL A 46 7.92 -8.55 24.38
N ASP A 47 6.65 -8.33 24.07
CA ASP A 47 5.53 -8.97 24.76
C ASP A 47 5.10 -10.19 23.95
N GLU A 48 5.60 -11.36 24.35
CA GLU A 48 5.34 -12.63 23.65
C GLU A 48 3.88 -13.07 23.72
N GLN A 49 3.20 -12.75 24.83
CA GLN A 49 1.81 -13.13 25.07
C GLN A 49 0.89 -12.34 24.16
N LYS A 50 1.12 -11.02 24.05
CA LYS A 50 0.37 -10.15 23.14
C LYS A 50 0.92 -10.13 21.72
N GLN A 51 2.03 -10.83 21.47
CA GLN A 51 2.67 -10.93 20.15
C GLN A 51 2.99 -9.56 19.56
N MET A 52 3.68 -8.72 20.33
CA MET A 52 4.02 -7.36 19.93
C MET A 52 5.40 -6.95 20.43
N ILE A 53 5.96 -5.94 19.77
CA ILE A 53 7.21 -5.28 20.14
C ILE A 53 6.90 -3.85 20.52
N ILE A 54 7.55 -3.36 21.57
CA ILE A 54 7.44 -1.98 22.01
C ILE A 54 8.80 -1.33 21.80
N PHE A 55 8.84 -0.32 20.94
CA PHE A 55 10.03 0.49 20.70
C PHE A 55 10.01 1.74 21.56
N HIS A 56 11.08 1.93 22.33
CA HIS A 56 11.33 3.10 23.15
C HIS A 56 12.36 3.96 22.44
N THR A 57 12.06 5.25 22.31
CA THR A 57 12.86 6.15 21.48
C THR A 57 13.45 7.31 22.27
N VAL A 58 14.54 7.92 21.77
CA VAL A 58 15.20 9.08 22.42
C VAL A 58 14.22 10.22 22.70
N SER A 59 13.23 10.42 21.84
CA SER A 59 12.18 11.43 22.04
C SER A 59 11.25 11.18 23.25
N GLY A 60 11.42 10.05 23.96
CA GLY A 60 10.53 9.59 25.02
C GLY A 60 9.23 8.97 24.52
N SER A 61 9.07 8.84 23.19
CA SER A 61 7.87 8.24 22.59
C SER A 61 7.95 6.70 22.61
N LYS A 62 6.80 6.06 22.82
CA LYS A 62 6.62 4.60 22.76
C LYS A 62 5.81 4.23 21.52
N TYR A 63 6.26 3.22 20.79
CA TYR A 63 5.59 2.71 19.60
C TYR A 63 5.34 1.21 19.75
N VAL A 64 4.08 0.80 19.61
CA VAL A 64 3.66 -0.60 19.74
C VAL A 64 3.48 -1.19 18.34
N ALA A 65 4.18 -2.28 18.07
CA ALA A 65 4.26 -2.91 16.76
C ALA A 65 3.85 -4.38 16.89
N ALA A 66 2.65 -4.72 16.42
CA ALA A 66 2.16 -6.09 16.46
C ALA A 66 2.93 -6.97 15.47
N PHE A 67 3.28 -8.20 15.85
CA PHE A 67 3.97 -9.15 14.99
C PHE A 67 3.28 -9.35 13.63
N ALA A 68 1.95 -9.42 13.63
CA ALA A 68 1.15 -9.62 12.41
C ALA A 68 1.16 -8.41 11.45
N ASP A 69 1.72 -7.29 11.87
CA ASP A 69 1.75 -6.02 11.12
C ASP A 69 3.14 -5.67 10.58
N ILE A 70 4.09 -6.60 10.66
CA ILE A 70 5.43 -6.40 10.10
C ILE A 70 5.39 -6.33 8.56
N LYS A 71 6.23 -5.47 7.98
CA LYS A 71 6.43 -5.36 6.54
C LYS A 71 7.17 -6.57 6.00
N CYS A 72 6.58 -7.26 5.03
CA CYS A 72 7.18 -8.45 4.41
C CYS A 72 7.96 -8.19 3.09
N LYS A 73 8.32 -6.93 2.79
CA LYS A 73 9.17 -6.61 1.61
C LYS A 73 10.60 -7.06 1.88
N ALA A 74 11.24 -7.79 0.97
CA ALA A 74 12.55 -8.42 1.17
C ALA A 74 13.62 -7.49 1.78
N GLU A 75 13.74 -6.27 1.28
CA GLU A 75 14.66 -5.24 1.82
C GLU A 75 14.33 -4.86 3.27
N ALA A 76 13.06 -4.62 3.59
CA ALA A 76 12.61 -4.29 4.94
C ALA A 76 12.82 -5.45 5.92
N VAL A 77 12.65 -6.68 5.42
CA VAL A 77 12.92 -7.92 6.18
C VAL A 77 14.39 -8.02 6.55
N GLU A 78 15.28 -7.81 5.58
CA GLU A 78 16.72 -7.91 5.80
C GLU A 78 17.21 -6.84 6.78
N ASN A 79 16.82 -5.59 6.56
CA ASN A 79 17.17 -4.48 7.46
C ASN A 79 16.69 -4.76 8.90
N THR A 80 15.46 -5.27 9.05
CA THR A 80 14.91 -5.61 10.37
C THR A 80 15.68 -6.75 11.03
N ARG A 81 16.08 -7.78 10.26
CA ARG A 81 16.87 -8.92 10.77
C ARG A 81 18.23 -8.48 11.29
N VAL A 82 18.93 -7.63 10.52
CA VAL A 82 20.24 -7.08 10.89
C VAL A 82 20.13 -6.27 12.19
N ILE A 83 19.13 -5.38 12.29
CA ILE A 83 18.95 -4.54 13.47
C ILE A 83 18.55 -5.35 14.70
N PHE A 84 17.69 -6.38 14.55
CA PHE A 84 17.38 -7.30 15.65
C PHE A 84 18.64 -7.95 16.21
N SER A 85 19.55 -8.39 15.32
CA SER A 85 20.83 -8.96 15.73
C SER A 85 21.66 -7.97 16.54
N TYR A 86 21.75 -6.70 16.12
CA TYR A 86 22.48 -5.67 16.87
C TYR A 86 21.84 -5.34 18.23
N MET A 87 20.52 -5.45 18.33
CA MET A 87 19.78 -5.23 19.57
C MET A 87 19.69 -6.48 20.46
N ASN A 88 20.34 -7.59 20.09
CA ASN A 88 20.26 -8.88 20.78
C ASN A 88 18.81 -9.42 20.91
N ILE A 89 17.95 -9.11 19.95
CA ILE A 89 16.58 -9.63 19.90
C ILE A 89 16.61 -11.00 19.19
N PRO A 90 16.07 -12.07 19.81
CA PRO A 90 16.02 -13.39 19.18
C PRO A 90 15.34 -13.39 17.81
N ALA A 91 15.99 -14.01 16.82
CA ALA A 91 15.46 -14.14 15.46
C ALA A 91 14.11 -14.89 15.41
N SER A 92 13.83 -15.74 16.40
CA SER A 92 12.56 -16.47 16.53
C SER A 92 11.34 -15.55 16.60
N PHE A 93 11.47 -14.34 17.16
CA PHE A 93 10.38 -13.35 17.17
C PHE A 93 10.10 -12.81 15.77
N LEU A 94 11.16 -12.58 14.99
CA LEU A 94 11.03 -12.12 13.62
C LEU A 94 10.40 -13.21 12.74
N ASP A 95 10.81 -14.46 12.89
CA ASP A 95 10.24 -15.60 12.17
C ASP A 95 8.75 -15.77 12.51
N LYS A 96 8.38 -15.66 13.79
CA LYS A 96 6.97 -15.67 14.24
C LYS A 96 6.18 -14.49 13.65
N ALA A 97 6.76 -13.29 13.61
CA ALA A 97 6.12 -12.13 13.00
C ALA A 97 5.82 -12.34 11.51
N PHE A 98 6.74 -12.95 10.76
CA PHE A 98 6.49 -13.24 9.35
C PHE A 98 5.41 -14.29 9.12
N VAL A 99 5.31 -15.31 9.98
CA VAL A 99 4.20 -16.28 9.90
C VAL A 99 2.87 -15.57 10.11
N LEU A 100 2.75 -14.79 11.18
CA LEU A 100 1.52 -14.07 11.52
C LEU A 100 1.12 -13.04 10.47
N ALA A 101 2.08 -12.31 9.89
CA ALA A 101 1.79 -11.35 8.83
C ALA A 101 1.32 -12.04 7.53
N LYS A 102 1.90 -13.19 7.19
CA LYS A 102 1.44 -14.02 6.06
C LYS A 102 0.02 -14.54 6.29
N GLU A 103 -0.29 -15.00 7.48
CA GLU A 103 -1.64 -15.46 7.85
C GLU A 103 -2.65 -14.31 7.79
N LYS A 104 -2.33 -13.15 8.37
CA LYS A 104 -3.17 -11.94 8.28
C LYS A 104 -3.45 -11.54 6.83
N ASN A 105 -2.41 -11.53 5.98
CA ASN A 105 -2.58 -11.23 4.57
C ASN A 105 -3.41 -12.29 3.83
N LYS A 106 -3.24 -13.58 4.15
CA LYS A 106 -4.07 -14.65 3.58
C LYS A 106 -5.54 -14.47 3.92
N THR A 107 -5.86 -14.18 5.19
CA THR A 107 -7.23 -13.90 5.62
C THR A 107 -7.83 -12.68 4.90
N LEU A 108 -7.05 -11.60 4.73
CA LEU A 108 -7.47 -10.45 3.95
C LEU A 108 -7.78 -10.83 2.50
N VAL A 109 -6.86 -11.52 1.83
CA VAL A 109 -7.03 -11.94 0.42
C VAL A 109 -8.27 -12.84 0.28
N SER A 110 -8.46 -13.82 1.15
CA SER A 110 -9.64 -14.70 1.10
C SER A 110 -10.95 -13.93 1.33
N SER A 111 -10.95 -12.93 2.22
CA SER A 111 -12.11 -12.05 2.39
C SER A 111 -12.38 -11.22 1.14
N LEU A 112 -11.35 -10.66 0.51
CA LEU A 112 -11.50 -9.92 -0.75
C LEU A 112 -11.98 -10.84 -1.89
N GLU A 113 -11.50 -12.08 -1.96
CA GLU A 113 -11.94 -13.05 -2.98
C GLU A 113 -13.44 -13.36 -2.93
N GLN A 114 -14.02 -13.33 -1.74
CA GLN A 114 -15.45 -13.56 -1.50
C GLN A 114 -16.32 -12.34 -1.77
N ASN A 115 -15.77 -11.13 -1.59
CA ASN A 115 -16.55 -9.89 -1.61
C ASN A 115 -16.38 -9.06 -2.89
N LEU A 116 -15.27 -9.24 -3.61
CA LEU A 116 -14.99 -8.54 -4.87
C LEU A 116 -15.48 -9.34 -6.08
N VAL A 117 -15.87 -8.63 -7.13
CA VAL A 117 -16.18 -9.22 -8.45
C VAL A 117 -15.07 -8.87 -9.46
N ASN A 118 -14.99 -9.63 -10.56
CA ASN A 118 -13.98 -9.37 -11.59
C ASN A 118 -14.06 -7.93 -12.12
N GLY A 119 -12.91 -7.26 -12.22
CA GLY A 119 -12.80 -5.85 -12.59
C GLY A 119 -12.84 -4.88 -11.40
N ASP A 120 -12.98 -5.36 -10.16
CA ASP A 120 -12.86 -4.51 -8.98
C ASP A 120 -11.39 -4.20 -8.68
N LEU A 121 -11.09 -2.91 -8.59
CA LEU A 121 -9.86 -2.40 -7.98
C LEU A 121 -10.15 -1.99 -6.53
N TYR A 122 -9.66 -2.78 -5.58
CA TYR A 122 -9.74 -2.47 -4.17
C TYR A 122 -8.58 -1.55 -3.75
N LEU A 123 -8.93 -0.44 -3.10
CA LEU A 123 -7.98 0.54 -2.55
C LEU A 123 -8.19 0.65 -1.04
N GLN A 124 -7.17 0.34 -0.24
CA GLN A 124 -7.16 0.71 1.18
C GLN A 124 -6.48 2.07 1.32
N LEU A 125 -7.22 3.06 1.82
CA LEU A 125 -6.74 4.43 2.03
C LEU A 125 -6.42 4.70 3.49
N GLY A 126 -5.40 5.52 3.72
CA GLY A 126 -5.02 6.10 5.01
C GLY A 126 -4.68 7.59 4.87
N ALA A 127 -4.27 8.27 5.96
CA ALA A 127 -3.95 9.71 5.92
C ALA A 127 -2.79 10.08 4.98
N GLY A 128 -1.92 9.13 4.63
CA GLY A 128 -0.82 9.34 3.68
C GLY A 128 -1.11 8.93 2.23
N GLY A 129 -2.35 8.52 1.90
CA GLY A 129 -2.73 8.04 0.57
C GLY A 129 -3.08 6.56 0.53
N ILE A 130 -2.71 5.87 -0.54
CA ILE A 130 -3.09 4.47 -0.79
C ILE A 130 -2.07 3.51 -0.13
N GLU A 131 -2.52 2.73 0.85
CA GLU A 131 -1.69 1.77 1.59
C GLU A 131 -1.60 0.41 0.89
N LYS A 132 -2.74 -0.08 0.37
CA LYS A 132 -2.84 -1.40 -0.26
C LYS A 132 -3.74 -1.36 -1.47
N VAL A 133 -3.32 -2.07 -2.52
CA VAL A 133 -4.10 -2.21 -3.74
C VAL A 133 -4.20 -3.69 -4.11
N TYR A 134 -5.42 -4.10 -4.42
CA TYR A 134 -5.72 -5.44 -4.90
C TYR A 134 -6.67 -5.35 -6.10
N PHE A 135 -6.56 -6.29 -7.03
CA PHE A 135 -7.43 -6.38 -8.19
C PHE A 135 -8.00 -7.79 -8.32
N LYS A 136 -9.30 -7.89 -8.60
CA LYS A 136 -9.98 -9.17 -8.82
C LYS A 136 -10.06 -9.45 -10.33
N TYR A 137 -9.44 -10.54 -10.77
CA TYR A 137 -9.38 -10.97 -12.17
C TYR A 137 -9.38 -12.50 -12.25
N GLU A 138 -10.16 -13.07 -13.18
CA GLU A 138 -10.31 -14.53 -13.34
C GLU A 138 -10.57 -15.26 -12.01
N GLU A 139 -11.48 -14.72 -11.21
CA GLU A 139 -11.84 -15.23 -9.88
C GLU A 139 -10.73 -15.21 -8.81
N LYS A 140 -9.57 -14.60 -9.10
CA LYS A 140 -8.47 -14.48 -8.15
C LYS A 140 -8.23 -13.04 -7.75
N VAL A 141 -7.92 -12.82 -6.48
CA VAL A 141 -7.47 -11.50 -6.00
C VAL A 141 -5.95 -11.45 -6.05
N GLN A 142 -5.43 -10.45 -6.75
CA GLN A 142 -4.00 -10.22 -6.91
C GLN A 142 -3.61 -8.92 -6.24
N LYS A 143 -2.52 -8.94 -5.46
CA LYS A 143 -1.94 -7.70 -4.90
C LYS A 143 -1.26 -6.93 -6.04
N VAL A 144 -1.58 -5.64 -6.15
CA VAL A 144 -0.98 -4.76 -7.15
C VAL A 144 0.14 -3.96 -6.49
N SER A 145 1.34 -4.03 -7.06
CA SER A 145 2.48 -3.27 -6.55
C SER A 145 2.46 -1.84 -7.09
N CYS A 146 2.77 -0.88 -6.22
CA CYS A 146 3.03 0.49 -6.60
C CYS A 146 4.47 0.66 -7.09
N ARG A 147 4.68 1.53 -8.08
CA ARG A 147 5.97 2.11 -8.45
C ARG A 147 5.81 3.61 -8.61
N VAL A 148 6.76 4.37 -8.12
CA VAL A 148 6.83 5.81 -8.46
C VAL A 148 7.25 5.89 -9.92
N HIS A 149 6.44 6.57 -10.72
CA HIS A 149 6.70 6.89 -12.10
C HIS A 149 7.00 8.38 -12.19
N SER A 150 8.28 8.73 -12.08
CA SER A 150 8.75 10.09 -12.25
C SER A 150 8.82 10.43 -13.74
N GLY A 151 7.89 11.29 -14.18
CA GLY A 151 7.84 11.81 -15.54
C GLY A 151 8.65 13.10 -15.68
N MET A 152 8.72 13.64 -16.89
CA MET A 152 9.42 14.91 -17.17
C MET A 152 8.75 16.14 -16.51
N PHE A 153 7.49 16.03 -16.07
CA PHE A 153 6.69 17.16 -15.60
C PHE A 153 6.10 16.99 -14.20
N THR A 154 5.54 15.82 -13.89
CA THR A 154 4.96 15.55 -12.57
C THR A 154 5.06 14.06 -12.27
N ASP A 155 5.42 13.73 -11.04
CA ASP A 155 5.49 12.37 -10.57
C ASP A 155 4.07 11.78 -10.43
N SER A 156 3.94 10.52 -10.82
CA SER A 156 2.72 9.76 -10.67
C SER A 156 3.01 8.42 -9.99
N TYR A 157 2.00 7.85 -9.35
CA TYR A 157 2.10 6.56 -8.68
C TYR A 157 1.41 5.52 -9.54
N LEU A 158 2.18 4.54 -10.02
CA LEU A 158 1.72 3.49 -10.93
C LEU A 158 1.45 2.19 -10.18
N TYR A 159 0.22 1.71 -10.28
CA TYR A 159 -0.22 0.38 -9.85
C TYR A 159 -0.46 -0.47 -11.07
N THR A 160 0.35 -1.52 -11.26
CA THR A 160 0.30 -2.32 -12.48
C THR A 160 0.31 -3.83 -12.26
N ILE A 161 -0.51 -4.51 -13.06
CA ILE A 161 -0.39 -5.92 -13.43
C ILE A 161 -0.23 -5.93 -14.95
N LEU A 162 0.89 -6.46 -15.46
CA LEU A 162 1.24 -6.36 -16.87
C LEU A 162 0.12 -6.89 -17.77
N GLY A 163 -0.38 -6.05 -18.68
CA GLY A 163 -1.43 -6.40 -19.64
C GLY A 163 -2.83 -6.53 -19.04
N VAL A 164 -3.02 -6.26 -17.74
CA VAL A 164 -4.31 -6.40 -17.06
C VAL A 164 -4.70 -5.15 -16.29
N VAL A 165 -3.79 -4.50 -15.56
CA VAL A 165 -4.10 -3.31 -14.74
C VAL A 165 -3.06 -2.23 -14.98
N ASP A 166 -3.52 -1.02 -15.24
CA ASP A 166 -2.75 0.22 -15.15
C ASP A 166 -3.63 1.27 -14.46
N PHE A 167 -3.33 1.54 -13.19
CA PHE A 167 -3.97 2.60 -12.42
C PHE A 167 -2.90 3.59 -11.96
N ARG A 168 -3.12 4.87 -12.23
CA ARG A 168 -2.18 5.94 -11.92
C ARG A 168 -2.89 7.11 -11.28
N HIS A 169 -2.24 7.71 -10.30
CA HIS A 169 -2.69 8.95 -9.69
C HIS A 169 -1.51 9.90 -9.46
N TYR A 170 -1.79 11.19 -9.32
CA TYR A 170 -0.80 12.19 -8.93
C TYR A 170 -0.47 12.11 -7.43
N GLU A 171 0.42 12.96 -6.94
CA GLU A 171 0.63 13.07 -5.50
C GLU A 171 -0.65 13.49 -4.76
N PHE A 172 -0.86 12.92 -3.57
CA PHE A 172 -1.93 13.37 -2.68
C PHE A 172 -1.64 14.79 -2.17
N ILE A 173 -2.57 15.71 -2.39
CA ILE A 173 -2.50 17.07 -1.84
C ILE A 173 -3.56 17.18 -0.73
N GLY A 174 -3.10 17.18 0.52
CA GLY A 174 -3.99 17.01 1.67
C GLY A 174 -4.68 15.64 1.60
N ASN A 175 -6.01 15.60 1.72
CA ASN A 175 -6.79 14.37 1.61
C ASN A 175 -7.43 14.22 0.22
N SER A 176 -6.83 14.78 -0.83
CA SER A 176 -7.36 14.72 -2.19
C SER A 176 -6.29 14.23 -3.16
N VAL A 177 -6.73 13.48 -4.17
CA VAL A 177 -5.88 13.06 -5.28
C VAL A 177 -6.69 13.01 -6.56
N ASP A 178 -6.03 13.27 -7.67
CA ASP A 178 -6.59 13.08 -9.00
C ASP A 178 -5.93 11.87 -9.67
N THR A 179 -6.76 11.03 -10.27
CA THR A 179 -6.38 9.91 -11.11
C THR A 179 -5.84 10.46 -12.43
N TYR A 180 -4.66 9.99 -12.80
CA TYR A 180 -4.03 10.27 -14.08
C TYR A 180 -4.47 9.28 -15.16
N HIS A 181 -4.59 8.00 -14.78
CA HIS A 181 -4.95 6.93 -15.71
C HIS A 181 -5.64 5.76 -14.99
N MET A 182 -6.49 5.05 -15.71
CA MET A 182 -7.18 3.85 -15.25
C MET A 182 -7.46 2.97 -16.48
N SER A 183 -7.02 1.72 -16.44
CA SER A 183 -7.23 0.76 -17.52
C SER A 183 -8.69 0.30 -17.63
N ASP A 184 -9.13 -0.01 -18.84
CA ASP A 184 -10.50 -0.48 -19.14
C ASP A 184 -10.91 -1.74 -18.36
N SER A 185 -9.95 -2.53 -17.92
CA SER A 185 -10.19 -3.70 -17.07
C SER A 185 -10.80 -3.34 -15.71
N ILE A 186 -10.59 -2.11 -15.22
CA ILE A 186 -11.09 -1.63 -13.95
C ILE A 186 -12.51 -1.12 -14.17
N LYS A 187 -13.47 -1.84 -13.59
CA LYS A 187 -14.91 -1.57 -13.73
C LYS A 187 -15.47 -0.85 -12.51
N ARG A 188 -14.91 -1.10 -11.33
CA ARG A 188 -15.33 -0.45 -10.08
C ARG A 188 -14.13 -0.20 -9.18
N LEU A 189 -14.19 0.91 -8.45
CA LEU A 189 -13.33 1.17 -7.30
C LEU A 189 -14.05 0.70 -6.04
N VAL A 190 -13.41 -0.20 -5.29
CA VAL A 190 -13.84 -0.61 -3.95
C VAL A 190 -12.88 0.03 -2.95
N VAL A 191 -13.28 1.18 -2.43
CA VAL A 191 -12.42 2.00 -1.57
C VAL A 191 -12.75 1.74 -0.11
N ASN A 192 -11.76 1.32 0.67
CA ASN A 192 -11.84 1.18 2.12
C ASN A 192 -10.95 2.23 2.79
N ASN A 193 -11.56 3.30 3.28
CA ASN A 193 -10.84 4.35 3.99
C ASN A 193 -10.74 3.98 5.48
N VAL A 194 -9.53 3.60 5.91
CA VAL A 194 -9.24 3.25 7.31
C VAL A 194 -8.63 4.40 8.10
N GLY A 195 -8.45 5.57 7.47
CA GLY A 195 -7.98 6.78 8.12
C GLY A 195 -9.07 7.48 8.93
N ALA A 196 -8.69 8.56 9.62
CA ALA A 196 -9.58 9.33 10.50
C ALA A 196 -10.41 10.40 9.77
N VAL A 197 -10.13 10.67 8.49
CA VAL A 197 -10.74 11.76 7.71
C VAL A 197 -11.17 11.27 6.33
N PRO A 198 -12.21 11.89 5.71
CA PRO A 198 -12.59 11.57 4.35
C PRO A 198 -11.47 11.87 3.34
N VAL A 199 -11.38 11.05 2.30
CA VAL A 199 -10.44 11.21 1.18
C VAL A 199 -11.21 11.47 -0.11
N THR A 200 -10.72 12.35 -0.97
CA THR A 200 -11.33 12.66 -2.27
C THR A 200 -10.49 12.08 -3.40
N ILE A 201 -11.12 11.38 -4.35
CA ILE A 201 -10.51 10.89 -5.59
C ILE A 201 -11.37 11.38 -6.76
N ASP A 202 -10.80 12.11 -7.73
CA ASP A 202 -11.50 12.60 -8.93
C ASP A 202 -12.84 13.30 -8.63
N HIS A 203 -12.86 14.13 -7.59
CA HIS A 203 -14.06 14.83 -7.07
C HIS A 203 -15.04 14.01 -6.22
N LYS A 204 -14.87 12.68 -6.10
CA LYS A 204 -15.71 11.85 -5.22
C LYS A 204 -15.13 11.73 -3.82
N VAL A 205 -15.96 12.02 -2.81
CA VAL A 205 -15.58 11.91 -1.39
C VAL A 205 -15.85 10.49 -0.86
N TYR A 206 -14.81 9.87 -0.32
CA TYR A 206 -14.80 8.57 0.34
C TYR A 206 -14.69 8.77 1.86
N LYS A 207 -15.82 8.59 2.55
CA LYS A 207 -15.89 8.61 4.02
C LYS A 207 -15.19 7.40 4.62
N ILE A 208 -14.95 7.45 5.93
CA ILE A 208 -14.40 6.34 6.72
C ILE A 208 -15.25 5.08 6.50
N GLY A 209 -14.58 3.95 6.24
CA GLY A 209 -15.19 2.68 5.89
C GLY A 209 -15.17 2.37 4.40
N GLN A 210 -15.97 1.40 3.99
CA GLN A 210 -16.00 0.89 2.62
C GLN A 210 -17.05 1.60 1.77
N THR A 211 -16.68 1.97 0.55
CA THR A 211 -17.55 2.54 -0.48
C THR A 211 -17.22 1.91 -1.83
N VAL A 212 -18.25 1.63 -2.64
CA VAL A 212 -18.10 1.12 -4.00
C VAL A 212 -18.52 2.19 -5.01
N THR A 213 -17.70 2.40 -6.04
CA THR A 213 -17.94 3.36 -7.12
C THR A 213 -17.78 2.67 -8.47
N CYS A 214 -18.77 2.77 -9.35
CA CYS A 214 -18.61 2.33 -10.74
C CYS A 214 -17.74 3.33 -11.51
N VAL A 215 -16.86 2.82 -12.36
CA VAL A 215 -16.10 3.62 -13.33
C VAL A 215 -17.01 3.89 -14.53
N THR A 216 -17.08 5.15 -14.93
CA THR A 216 -17.94 5.68 -16.01
C THR A 216 -17.14 6.68 -16.82
N GLU A 217 -17.47 6.92 -18.09
CA GLU A 217 -16.76 7.92 -18.91
C GLU A 217 -16.71 9.32 -18.27
N GLU A 218 -17.72 9.69 -17.48
CA GLU A 218 -17.77 10.97 -16.75
C GLU A 218 -16.70 11.11 -15.66
N ASN A 219 -16.27 10.00 -15.04
CA ASN A 219 -15.22 9.97 -14.00
C ASN A 219 -13.89 9.43 -14.53
N HIS A 220 -13.83 9.13 -15.84
CA HIS A 220 -12.63 8.72 -16.55
C HIS A 220 -12.71 9.20 -18.01
N PRO A 221 -12.55 10.51 -18.27
CA PRO A 221 -12.49 11.00 -19.63
C PRO A 221 -11.21 10.45 -20.29
N GLU A 222 -11.35 9.65 -21.37
CA GLU A 222 -10.21 9.12 -22.14
C GLU A 222 -9.29 10.27 -22.57
N GLY A 223 -8.20 10.49 -21.82
CA GLY A 223 -7.29 11.61 -22.07
C GLY A 223 -5.92 11.19 -22.57
N LEU A 224 -5.43 10.00 -22.20
CA LEU A 224 -4.04 9.63 -22.41
C LEU A 224 -3.86 8.15 -22.75
N PHE A 225 -2.98 7.91 -23.72
CA PHE A 225 -2.60 6.59 -24.21
C PHE A 225 -2.18 5.67 -23.06
N SER A 226 -2.89 4.55 -22.93
CA SER A 226 -2.47 3.50 -22.03
C SER A 226 -1.39 2.64 -22.67
N PRO A 227 -0.28 2.36 -21.97
CA PRO A 227 0.62 1.27 -22.37
C PRO A 227 0.03 -0.11 -22.08
N ASP A 228 -1.11 -0.19 -21.39
CA ASP A 228 -1.81 -1.43 -21.11
C ASP A 228 -2.60 -1.89 -22.36
N VAL A 229 -2.17 -3.00 -22.94
CA VAL A 229 -2.77 -3.59 -24.15
C VAL A 229 -4.06 -4.37 -23.84
N PHE A 230 -4.70 -4.18 -22.68
CA PHE A 230 -5.84 -5.01 -22.24
C PHE A 230 -6.98 -5.03 -23.26
N ASN A 231 -7.26 -3.89 -23.89
CA ASN A 231 -8.26 -3.72 -24.94
C ASN A 231 -7.63 -3.66 -26.37
N GLY A 232 -6.33 -3.94 -26.51
CA GLY A 232 -5.62 -3.78 -27.78
C GLY A 232 -5.41 -2.32 -28.22
N LYS A 233 -5.50 -1.32 -27.33
CA LYS A 233 -5.20 0.10 -27.62
C LYS A 233 -3.77 0.52 -27.19
N GLY A 234 -2.79 -0.38 -27.26
CA GLY A 234 -1.40 -0.04 -26.94
C GLY A 234 -0.63 0.56 -28.12
N LEU A 235 0.52 1.21 -27.83
CA LEU A 235 1.45 1.82 -28.80
C LEU A 235 1.79 0.94 -30.03
N PHE A 236 1.67 -0.38 -29.92
CA PHE A 236 1.98 -1.34 -30.98
C PHE A 236 0.76 -1.96 -31.68
N SER A 237 -0.47 -1.66 -31.27
CA SER A 237 -1.64 -2.26 -31.91
C SER A 237 -1.91 -1.70 -33.32
N ASN A 238 -1.47 -0.47 -33.57
CA ASN A 238 -1.45 0.11 -34.92
C ASN A 238 -0.22 -0.36 -35.74
N PHE A 239 0.91 -0.72 -35.12
CA PHE A 239 2.06 -1.30 -35.82
C PHE A 239 1.78 -2.72 -36.34
N ILE A 240 0.97 -3.52 -35.63
CA ILE A 240 0.60 -4.87 -36.08
C ILE A 240 -0.44 -4.83 -37.21
N LYS A 241 -1.25 -3.77 -37.31
CA LYS A 241 -2.22 -3.62 -38.41
C LYS A 241 -1.59 -3.18 -39.74
N GLU A 242 -0.37 -2.66 -39.72
CA GLU A 242 0.42 -2.31 -40.92
C GLU A 242 1.50 -3.36 -41.27
N GLY A 243 1.47 -4.52 -40.60
CA GLY A 243 2.24 -5.69 -40.99
C GLY A 243 1.68 -6.33 -42.26
N ASP A 244 2.09 -5.77 -43.40
CA ASP A 244 1.86 -6.28 -44.74
C ASP A 244 2.13 -7.79 -44.80
N SER A 245 1.09 -8.56 -45.12
CA SER A 245 1.17 -10.01 -45.31
C SER A 245 1.84 -10.31 -46.65
N ASN A 246 3.15 -10.09 -46.73
CA ASN A 246 4.02 -10.53 -47.83
C ASN A 246 5.49 -10.61 -47.36
N VAL A 247 5.81 -11.58 -46.50
CA VAL A 247 7.07 -12.37 -46.52
C VAL A 247 6.79 -13.74 -45.91
#